data_AF-A0A8H8JEC2-F1
#
_entry.id   AF-A0A8H8JEC2-F1
#
_cell.length_a   1.000
_cell.length_b   1.000
_cell.length_c   1.000
_cell.angle_alpha   90.00
_cell.angle_beta   90.00
_cell.angle_gamma   90.00
#
_symmetry.space_group_name_H-M   'P 1'
#
loop_
_entity.id
_entity.type
_entity.pdbx_description
1 polymer ?
#
loop_
_entity_poly.entity_id
_entity_poly.type
_entity_poly.pdbx_seq_one_letter_code
_entity_poly.pdbx_strand_id
1 'polypeptide(L)'
;MRPLALFVLLGLSASPSLGRPVDPPDDEPIPILVLPPGALKHETIDRVPQPSNALIIPLFNSESITPTILATTLTLSEPAATETIHIVETKTVTVVVQGTQSASLPPPSPSASDHHDNENKPVMATYYPDWTADEFPPEKVDFNRFAWIDFAFAVPDASRRLTFTSADSEDSLRRLVSAAHAHGSKVKLSVGGWTGSAYFSDAVSSDSNRHEFVKNIVAMYHKFNLDGIDIDWEYPGTQGAGSNKVSHQDTPHFLSFLQLLRAQLPPSAKITAATQVTPFIGPDGQPLKDVSAFAKVLDWILIMNYDVWGASSTPGPNAPLRDGCHNSTQPDASANASVAAWTKAGLPPNQITLGVPSYGYVQTSSASRLVQRRRSLWSREAGDEEEFDMSSTQSTAVRVKGEGEGDDGGQVQFKQLVSEGALKLDHDGDYIGAGGFNRMWDVCSSTPYLVSKTMHQVVTYDDPQSLGMKAAFAQGAGLKGVNMFDVHGDTEDWILTDAIRAGLGLE
;
A
#
# COMPACT_ATOMS: atom_id res chain seq x y z
N MET A 1 -1.42 47.11 -45.13
CA MET A 1 -1.66 48.48 -44.62
C MET A 1 -3.18 48.71 -44.58
N ARG A 2 -3.66 49.28 -43.46
CA ARG A 2 -5.03 49.51 -42.92
C ARG A 2 -6.11 50.03 -43.91
N PRO A 3 -7.43 50.14 -43.56
CA PRO A 3 -8.07 50.11 -42.22
C PRO A 3 -9.47 49.44 -42.03
N LEU A 4 -9.87 49.30 -40.74
CA LEU A 4 -11.16 49.56 -40.00
C LEU A 4 -12.53 49.51 -40.75
N ALA A 5 -13.70 49.20 -40.17
CA ALA A 5 -14.18 48.96 -38.79
C ALA A 5 -15.66 48.48 -38.81
N LEU A 6 -16.04 47.76 -37.74
CA LEU A 6 -17.28 47.84 -36.92
C LEU A 6 -18.67 47.83 -37.60
N PHE A 7 -19.52 46.85 -37.25
CA PHE A 7 -20.88 47.11 -36.75
C PHE A 7 -21.46 45.87 -36.04
N VAL A 8 -21.95 46.09 -34.82
CA VAL A 8 -22.79 45.17 -34.03
C VAL A 8 -24.24 45.59 -34.25
N LEU A 9 -25.16 44.63 -34.46
CA LEU A 9 -26.57 44.80 -34.11
C LEU A 9 -27.20 43.44 -33.75
N LEU A 10 -27.86 43.41 -32.59
CA LEU A 10 -28.63 42.27 -32.07
C LEU A 10 -29.91 42.03 -32.87
N GLY A 11 -30.29 40.76 -33.01
CA GLY A 11 -31.64 40.32 -33.38
C GLY A 11 -31.92 38.95 -32.73
N LEU A 12 -32.83 38.94 -31.76
CA LEU A 12 -33.25 37.79 -30.96
C LEU A 12 -34.16 36.83 -31.73
N SER A 13 -34.11 35.57 -31.26
CA SER A 13 -35.17 34.54 -31.21
C SER A 13 -35.61 33.84 -32.50
N ALA A 14 -35.29 32.54 -32.58
CA ALA A 14 -36.30 31.48 -32.49
C ALA A 14 -35.60 30.10 -32.40
N SER A 15 -35.84 29.38 -31.31
CA SER A 15 -35.57 27.94 -31.21
C SER A 15 -36.49 27.15 -32.14
N PRO A 16 -36.07 25.93 -32.54
CA PRO A 16 -36.79 24.79 -31.97
C PRO A 16 -35.87 23.68 -31.44
N SER A 17 -36.35 23.12 -30.34
CA SER A 17 -35.88 21.96 -29.60
C SER A 17 -35.85 20.69 -30.47
N LEU A 18 -34.74 19.95 -30.41
CA LEU A 18 -34.69 18.51 -30.66
C LEU A 18 -33.95 17.85 -29.50
N GLY A 19 -34.71 17.10 -28.69
CA GLY A 19 -34.20 16.36 -27.53
C GLY A 19 -33.31 15.19 -27.93
N ARG A 20 -32.28 14.94 -27.11
CA ARG A 20 -31.48 13.70 -27.12
C ARG A 20 -32.05 12.72 -26.09
N PRO A 21 -31.98 11.39 -26.34
CA PRO A 21 -32.36 10.39 -25.36
C PRO A 21 -31.40 10.39 -24.17
N VAL A 22 -31.95 10.17 -22.99
CA VAL A 22 -31.24 9.95 -21.73
C VAL A 22 -30.90 8.47 -21.65
N ASP A 23 -29.62 8.13 -21.53
CA ASP A 23 -29.18 6.78 -21.18
C ASP A 23 -29.46 6.51 -19.69
N PRO A 24 -29.88 5.29 -19.31
CA PRO A 24 -30.10 4.93 -17.91
C PRO A 24 -28.77 4.79 -17.15
N PRO A 25 -28.75 4.98 -15.83
CA PRO A 25 -27.54 4.86 -15.03
C PRO A 25 -27.07 3.40 -14.96
N ASP A 26 -25.77 3.19 -15.14
CA ASP A 26 -25.09 1.92 -14.89
C ASP A 26 -25.14 1.61 -13.39
N ASP A 27 -25.91 0.59 -13.02
CA ASP A 27 -25.86 -0.07 -11.70
C ASP A 27 -24.62 -0.98 -11.64
N GLU A 28 -23.47 -0.46 -11.23
CA GLU A 28 -22.37 -1.29 -10.75
C GLU A 28 -22.52 -1.54 -9.23
N PRO A 29 -22.34 -2.79 -8.75
CA PRO A 29 -22.53 -3.12 -7.35
C PRO A 29 -21.40 -2.55 -6.49
N ILE A 30 -21.77 -1.75 -5.50
CA ILE A 30 -20.89 -1.28 -4.42
C ILE A 30 -20.45 -2.50 -3.59
N PRO A 31 -19.14 -2.81 -3.46
CA PRO A 31 -18.68 -3.79 -2.50
C PRO A 31 -18.87 -3.24 -1.08
N ILE A 32 -19.74 -3.88 -0.31
CA ILE A 32 -19.93 -3.62 1.12
C ILE A 32 -18.68 -4.12 1.84
N LEU A 33 -17.87 -3.19 2.37
CA LEU A 33 -16.79 -3.49 3.29
C LEU A 33 -17.42 -3.96 4.62
N VAL A 34 -17.38 -5.27 4.89
CA VAL A 34 -17.79 -5.83 6.17
C VAL A 34 -16.65 -5.59 7.16
N LEU A 35 -16.86 -4.68 8.10
CA LEU A 35 -15.97 -4.49 9.24
C LEU A 35 -15.98 -5.76 10.12
N PRO A 36 -14.84 -6.20 10.66
CA PRO A 36 -14.83 -7.28 11.65
C PRO A 36 -15.59 -6.84 12.92
N PRO A 37 -16.35 -7.73 13.57
CA PRO A 37 -17.16 -7.36 14.72
C PRO A 37 -16.29 -7.04 15.94
N GLY A 38 -16.18 -5.74 16.25
CA GLY A 38 -15.78 -5.24 17.56
C GLY A 38 -16.91 -5.47 18.58
N ALA A 39 -16.52 -5.91 19.78
CA ALA A 39 -17.41 -6.35 20.86
C ALA A 39 -18.42 -5.27 21.30
N LEU A 40 -19.70 -5.46 20.94
CA LEU A 40 -20.82 -4.76 21.57
C LEU A 40 -21.05 -5.35 22.97
N LYS A 41 -20.58 -4.66 24.01
CA LYS A 41 -21.03 -4.90 25.39
C LYS A 41 -22.40 -4.22 25.59
N HIS A 42 -23.41 -5.04 25.88
CA HIS A 42 -24.73 -4.60 26.29
C HIS A 42 -24.68 -3.83 27.62
N GLU A 43 -25.13 -2.58 27.61
CA GLU A 43 -25.62 -1.90 28.82
C GLU A 43 -26.88 -2.63 29.32
N THR A 44 -26.89 -3.00 30.60
CA THR A 44 -28.05 -3.62 31.26
C THR A 44 -28.62 -2.63 32.27
N ILE A 45 -29.90 -2.31 32.13
CA ILE A 45 -30.69 -1.46 33.04
C ILE A 45 -31.01 -2.24 34.33
N ASP A 46 -30.82 -1.55 35.46
CA ASP A 46 -31.12 -1.97 36.83
C ASP A 46 -32.55 -2.50 37.06
N ARG A 47 -32.66 -3.60 37.83
CA ARG A 47 -33.73 -3.84 38.84
C ARG A 47 -33.34 -4.97 39.82
N VAL A 48 -33.60 -4.71 41.10
CA VAL A 48 -33.24 -5.45 42.34
C VAL A 48 -34.52 -6.12 42.94
N PRO A 49 -34.53 -7.09 43.91
CA PRO A 49 -33.79 -8.36 44.11
C PRO A 49 -34.68 -9.63 44.39
N GLN A 50 -34.01 -10.80 44.39
CA GLN A 50 -34.19 -12.17 45.00
C GLN A 50 -35.24 -12.41 46.14
N PRO A 51 -35.64 -13.67 46.55
CA PRO A 51 -34.76 -14.86 46.69
C PRO A 51 -35.33 -16.32 46.55
N SER A 52 -34.39 -17.28 46.43
CA SER A 52 -34.19 -18.49 47.31
C SER A 52 -34.00 -19.87 46.66
N ASN A 53 -32.94 -20.55 47.13
CA ASN A 53 -32.65 -21.99 47.27
C ASN A 53 -32.42 -22.89 46.04
N ALA A 54 -31.19 -23.40 45.84
CA ALA A 54 -30.71 -24.67 46.41
C ALA A 54 -29.36 -25.14 45.79
N LEU A 55 -28.62 -25.88 46.59
CA LEU A 55 -27.26 -26.43 46.42
C LEU A 55 -27.25 -27.73 45.58
N ILE A 56 -26.15 -28.05 44.87
CA ILE A 56 -25.39 -29.34 44.81
C ILE A 56 -24.46 -29.41 43.56
N ILE A 57 -23.24 -29.92 43.75
CA ILE A 57 -22.11 -30.14 42.79
C ILE A 57 -21.89 -31.68 42.66
N PRO A 58 -20.94 -32.23 41.84
CA PRO A 58 -20.77 -32.33 40.37
C PRO A 58 -20.91 -33.78 39.85
N LEU A 59 -20.83 -34.01 38.52
CA LEU A 59 -20.27 -35.25 37.92
C LEU A 59 -19.87 -35.04 36.44
N PHE A 60 -18.70 -35.56 36.08
CA PHE A 60 -18.04 -35.55 34.77
C PHE A 60 -18.81 -36.34 33.69
N ASN A 61 -18.83 -35.86 32.42
CA ASN A 61 -18.08 -36.44 31.30
C ASN A 61 -18.34 -35.71 29.96
N SER A 62 -17.32 -35.83 29.11
CA SER A 62 -17.17 -35.35 27.73
C SER A 62 -18.23 -35.86 26.74
N GLU A 63 -18.64 -34.99 25.80
CA GLU A 63 -18.55 -35.26 24.34
C GLU A 63 -19.02 -34.04 23.52
N SER A 64 -18.35 -33.83 22.39
CA SER A 64 -18.51 -32.76 21.41
C SER A 64 -19.67 -33.04 20.44
N ILE A 65 -20.60 -32.09 20.29
CA ILE A 65 -21.59 -32.06 19.20
C ILE A 65 -21.63 -30.66 18.59
N THR A 66 -21.41 -30.60 17.28
CA THR A 66 -21.57 -29.44 16.39
C THR A 66 -23.05 -29.14 16.12
N PRO A 67 -23.50 -27.86 16.13
CA PRO A 67 -24.83 -27.51 15.65
C PRO A 67 -24.80 -26.96 14.21
N THR A 68 -25.58 -27.59 13.34
CA THR A 68 -25.95 -27.10 12.01
C THR A 68 -27.07 -26.06 12.15
N ILE A 69 -26.89 -24.85 11.60
CA ILE A 69 -27.94 -23.82 11.51
C ILE A 69 -28.78 -24.06 10.24
N LEU A 70 -30.10 -24.19 10.42
CA LEU A 70 -31.10 -24.14 9.35
C LEU A 70 -31.22 -22.72 8.80
N ALA A 71 -31.08 -22.57 7.49
CA ALA A 71 -31.56 -21.39 6.76
C ALA A 71 -32.91 -21.71 6.11
N THR A 72 -33.93 -20.94 6.48
CA THR A 72 -35.27 -20.98 5.90
C THR A 72 -35.34 -19.88 4.84
N THR A 73 -35.55 -20.24 3.57
CA THR A 73 -35.84 -19.28 2.50
C THR A 73 -37.13 -19.69 1.81
N LEU A 74 -38.13 -18.80 1.87
CA LEU A 74 -39.40 -18.86 1.14
C LEU A 74 -39.16 -18.42 -0.31
N THR A 75 -39.57 -19.23 -1.29
CA THR A 75 -39.74 -18.82 -2.69
C THR A 75 -41.02 -19.41 -3.29
N LEU A 76 -41.68 -18.60 -4.12
CA LEU A 76 -42.98 -18.84 -4.75
C LEU A 76 -42.94 -19.90 -5.88
N SER A 77 -44.05 -20.65 -5.98
CA SER A 77 -44.56 -21.53 -7.06
C SER A 77 -44.59 -20.89 -8.45
N GLU A 78 -44.58 -21.52 -9.64
CA GLU A 78 -44.67 -22.88 -10.23
C GLU A 78 -44.51 -22.66 -11.79
N PRO A 79 -44.67 -23.63 -12.73
CA PRO A 79 -44.12 -24.99 -12.86
C PRO A 79 -43.53 -25.29 -14.27
N ALA A 80 -42.98 -26.50 -14.43
CA ALA A 80 -43.02 -27.40 -15.61
C ALA A 80 -41.66 -27.92 -16.09
N ALA A 81 -41.39 -29.21 -15.81
CA ALA A 81 -41.22 -30.25 -16.84
C ALA A 81 -40.68 -31.54 -16.17
N THR A 82 -41.40 -32.62 -16.45
CA THR A 82 -41.18 -34.00 -16.01
C THR A 82 -39.96 -34.61 -16.71
N GLU A 83 -39.10 -35.34 -15.98
CA GLU A 83 -38.43 -36.52 -16.53
C GLU A 83 -37.98 -37.48 -15.41
N THR A 84 -38.30 -38.76 -15.62
CA THR A 84 -38.13 -39.87 -14.68
C THR A 84 -36.83 -40.62 -15.01
N ILE A 85 -35.94 -40.88 -14.03
CA ILE A 85 -34.82 -41.82 -14.19
C ILE A 85 -34.74 -42.78 -12.99
N HIS A 86 -34.54 -44.05 -13.32
CA HIS A 86 -34.62 -45.26 -12.50
C HIS A 86 -33.46 -45.43 -11.50
N ILE A 87 -33.76 -46.02 -10.33
CA ILE A 87 -32.82 -46.49 -9.31
C ILE A 87 -32.25 -47.85 -9.72
N VAL A 88 -30.92 -48.03 -9.65
CA VAL A 88 -30.24 -49.34 -9.75
C VAL A 88 -29.13 -49.47 -8.67
N GLU A 89 -28.97 -50.70 -8.19
CA GLU A 89 -28.37 -51.20 -6.93
C GLU A 89 -26.90 -50.88 -6.57
N THR A 90 -26.65 -50.99 -5.27
CA THR A 90 -25.39 -51.03 -4.52
C THR A 90 -24.57 -52.33 -4.73
N LYS A 91 -23.24 -52.21 -4.80
CA LYS A 91 -22.30 -53.31 -4.45
C LYS A 91 -21.03 -52.80 -3.76
N THR A 92 -20.73 -53.39 -2.61
CA THR A 92 -19.51 -53.20 -1.81
C THR A 92 -18.47 -54.25 -2.22
N VAL A 93 -17.19 -53.86 -2.33
CA VAL A 93 -16.05 -54.78 -2.55
C VAL A 93 -15.07 -54.63 -1.39
N THR A 94 -14.73 -55.76 -0.75
CA THR A 94 -13.70 -55.85 0.31
C THR A 94 -12.46 -56.50 -0.28
N VAL A 95 -11.27 -55.94 -0.07
CA VAL A 95 -9.99 -56.56 -0.43
C VAL A 95 -9.13 -56.69 0.82
N VAL A 96 -8.68 -57.92 1.08
CA VAL A 96 -7.79 -58.32 2.18
C VAL A 96 -6.36 -58.35 1.65
N VAL A 97 -5.39 -57.80 2.39
CA VAL A 97 -3.96 -57.95 2.10
C VAL A 97 -3.27 -58.59 3.30
N GLN A 98 -2.61 -59.74 3.04
CA GLN A 98 -1.76 -60.45 4.00
C GLN A 98 -0.34 -59.87 4.00
N GLY A 99 0.26 -59.76 5.19
CA GLY A 99 1.58 -59.18 5.40
C GLY A 99 2.73 -60.20 5.39
N THR A 100 3.93 -59.69 5.10
CA THR A 100 5.23 -60.33 5.36
C THR A 100 6.22 -59.27 5.86
N GLN A 101 6.87 -59.51 7.00
CA GLN A 101 7.93 -58.67 7.57
C GLN A 101 9.32 -59.03 7.01
N SER A 102 10.17 -58.02 6.79
CA SER A 102 11.40 -57.74 7.59
C SER A 102 12.51 -57.08 6.76
N ALA A 103 12.99 -55.92 7.22
CA ALA A 103 14.42 -55.58 7.44
C ALA A 103 14.56 -54.07 7.68
N SER A 104 15.10 -53.69 8.85
CA SER A 104 15.37 -52.30 9.24
C SER A 104 16.62 -51.74 8.55
N LEU A 105 16.48 -50.59 7.88
CA LEU A 105 17.59 -49.76 7.41
C LEU A 105 17.75 -48.52 8.32
N PRO A 106 18.99 -48.02 8.52
CA PRO A 106 19.27 -46.90 9.41
C PRO A 106 18.64 -45.60 8.92
N PRO A 107 18.36 -44.62 9.80
CA PRO A 107 17.65 -43.41 9.42
C PRO A 107 18.50 -42.59 8.43
N PRO A 108 17.92 -42.14 7.31
CA PRO A 108 18.58 -41.12 6.50
C PRO A 108 18.65 -39.81 7.30
N SER A 109 19.82 -39.15 7.20
CA SER A 109 20.06 -37.78 7.67
C SER A 109 18.92 -36.84 7.24
N PRO A 110 18.63 -35.75 7.98
CA PRO A 110 17.50 -34.89 7.69
C PRO A 110 17.69 -34.24 6.31
N SER A 111 17.01 -34.80 5.32
CA SER A 111 16.73 -34.13 4.06
C SER A 111 15.80 -32.97 4.35
N ALA A 112 16.13 -31.81 3.77
CA ALA A 112 15.32 -30.61 3.71
C ALA A 112 13.81 -30.92 3.73
N SER A 113 13.17 -30.63 4.85
CA SER A 113 11.72 -30.66 4.96
C SER A 113 11.15 -29.52 4.13
N ASP A 114 10.33 -29.88 3.13
CA ASP A 114 9.23 -29.12 2.55
C ASP A 114 9.31 -27.59 2.68
N HIS A 115 10.10 -26.96 1.81
CA HIS A 115 9.77 -25.61 1.34
C HIS A 115 8.85 -25.76 0.12
N HIS A 116 7.61 -26.16 0.36
CA HIS A 116 6.54 -25.69 -0.50
C HIS A 116 6.42 -24.19 -0.21
N ASP A 117 7.12 -23.38 -1.01
CA ASP A 117 6.94 -21.93 -1.02
C ASP A 117 5.44 -21.66 -1.09
N ASN A 118 4.96 -20.91 -0.11
CA ASN A 118 3.55 -20.60 0.06
C ASN A 118 3.21 -19.50 -0.95
N GLU A 119 3.22 -19.82 -2.25
CA GLU A 119 3.06 -18.86 -3.35
C GLU A 119 1.74 -18.06 -3.28
N ASN A 120 0.78 -18.55 -2.48
CA ASN A 120 -0.52 -17.94 -2.23
C ASN A 120 -0.58 -17.02 -0.99
N LYS A 121 0.47 -16.92 -0.17
CA LYS A 121 0.46 -15.96 0.95
C LYS A 121 0.70 -14.53 0.44
N PRO A 122 -0.03 -13.53 0.97
CA PRO A 122 0.27 -12.13 0.70
C PRO A 122 1.69 -11.76 1.11
N VAL A 123 2.31 -10.90 0.33
CA VAL A 123 3.66 -10.38 0.59
C VAL A 123 3.56 -9.20 1.55
N MET A 124 4.27 -9.29 2.68
CA MET A 124 4.65 -8.12 3.46
C MET A 124 6.10 -7.78 3.14
N ALA A 125 6.33 -6.59 2.56
CA ALA A 125 7.65 -6.10 2.19
C ALA A 125 7.93 -4.72 2.80
N THR A 126 9.19 -4.31 2.84
CA THR A 126 9.56 -2.95 3.25
C THR A 126 10.87 -2.49 2.61
N TYR A 127 11.03 -1.18 2.47
CA TYR A 127 12.34 -0.58 2.18
C TYR A 127 13.20 -0.50 3.43
N TYR A 128 14.50 -0.74 3.25
CA TYR A 128 15.57 -0.41 4.19
C TYR A 128 16.47 0.62 3.51
N PRO A 129 16.35 1.91 3.83
CA PRO A 129 17.21 2.94 3.27
C PRO A 129 18.59 2.94 3.93
N ASP A 130 19.65 3.04 3.14
CA ASP A 130 21.04 2.85 3.56
C ASP A 130 21.52 3.98 4.49
N TRP A 131 20.95 5.18 4.37
CA TRP A 131 21.19 6.30 5.28
C TRP A 131 20.64 6.09 6.69
N THR A 132 19.79 5.09 6.92
CA THR A 132 19.22 4.81 8.25
C THR A 132 20.13 3.96 9.12
N ALA A 133 21.19 3.35 8.54
CA ALA A 133 21.96 2.29 9.18
C ALA A 133 22.66 2.70 10.50
N ASP A 134 22.96 3.98 10.68
CA ASP A 134 23.58 4.50 11.92
C ASP A 134 22.59 4.50 13.10
N GLU A 135 21.31 4.83 12.86
CA GLU A 135 20.27 4.86 13.90
C GLU A 135 19.53 3.52 14.01
N PHE A 136 19.32 2.89 12.86
CA PHE A 136 18.54 1.68 12.65
C PHE A 136 19.36 0.65 11.86
N PRO A 137 20.37 0.00 12.46
CA PRO A 137 21.19 -0.97 11.76
C PRO A 137 20.38 -2.21 11.34
N PRO A 138 20.82 -2.99 10.33
CA PRO A 138 20.06 -4.12 9.79
C PRO A 138 19.61 -5.14 10.83
N GLU A 139 20.39 -5.36 11.88
CA GLU A 139 20.10 -6.32 12.95
C GLU A 139 18.92 -5.91 13.85
N LYS A 140 18.47 -4.66 13.77
CA LYS A 140 17.23 -4.22 14.44
C LYS A 140 15.98 -4.67 13.70
N VAL A 141 16.06 -5.07 12.42
CA VAL A 141 14.90 -5.54 11.67
C VAL A 141 14.42 -6.86 12.25
N ASP A 142 13.13 -6.96 12.60
CA ASP A 142 12.51 -8.27 12.85
C ASP A 142 12.12 -8.91 11.52
N PHE A 143 13.07 -9.66 10.96
CA PHE A 143 12.93 -10.31 9.67
C PHE A 143 11.72 -11.26 9.58
N ASN A 144 11.24 -11.84 10.67
CA ASN A 144 10.08 -12.74 10.63
C ASN A 144 8.78 -12.02 10.18
N ARG A 145 8.76 -10.69 10.25
CA ARG A 145 7.62 -9.87 9.82
C ARG A 145 7.58 -9.64 8.32
N PHE A 146 8.70 -9.81 7.62
CA PHE A 146 8.85 -9.43 6.22
C PHE A 146 9.25 -10.62 5.34
N ALA A 147 8.53 -10.80 4.24
CA ALA A 147 8.92 -11.73 3.18
C ALA A 147 10.06 -11.16 2.32
N TRP A 148 10.02 -9.85 2.08
CA TRP A 148 10.99 -9.13 1.24
C TRP A 148 11.46 -7.83 1.89
N ILE A 149 12.75 -7.53 1.73
CA ILE A 149 13.35 -6.25 2.11
C ILE A 149 14.04 -5.65 0.89
N ASP A 150 13.80 -4.36 0.69
CA ASP A 150 14.27 -3.60 -0.46
C ASP A 150 15.38 -2.67 0.01
N PHE A 151 16.63 -3.05 -0.23
CA PHE A 151 17.75 -2.20 0.16
C PHE A 151 17.81 -0.98 -0.78
N ALA A 152 17.53 0.19 -0.22
CA ALA A 152 17.52 1.47 -0.90
C ALA A 152 18.79 2.27 -0.54
N PHE A 153 19.54 2.87 -1.45
CA PHE A 153 19.50 2.70 -2.90
C PHE A 153 20.90 2.49 -3.47
N ALA A 154 20.97 1.73 -4.57
CA ALA A 154 22.07 1.83 -5.51
C ALA A 154 21.70 2.82 -6.62
N VAL A 155 22.53 3.83 -6.84
CA VAL A 155 22.28 4.94 -7.77
C VAL A 155 23.15 4.78 -9.02
N PRO A 156 22.57 4.80 -10.24
CA PRO A 156 23.33 4.83 -11.47
C PRO A 156 24.03 6.18 -11.68
N ASP A 157 25.33 6.16 -11.98
CA ASP A 157 26.09 7.34 -12.42
C ASP A 157 25.99 7.57 -13.94
N ALA A 158 26.55 8.67 -14.44
CA ALA A 158 26.61 8.99 -15.87
C ALA A 158 27.32 7.93 -16.73
N SER A 159 28.12 7.06 -16.10
CA SER A 159 28.83 5.94 -16.72
C SER A 159 28.08 4.61 -16.61
N ARG A 160 26.83 4.61 -16.07
CA ARG A 160 25.99 3.43 -15.79
C ARG A 160 26.56 2.52 -14.72
N ARG A 161 27.50 2.98 -13.90
CA ARG A 161 27.98 2.25 -12.72
C ARG A 161 27.03 2.52 -11.55
N LEU A 162 26.91 1.56 -10.66
CA LEU A 162 26.10 1.70 -9.45
C LEU A 162 26.96 2.15 -8.27
N THR A 163 26.55 3.21 -7.61
CA THR A 163 27.14 3.76 -6.38
C THR A 163 26.09 3.82 -5.28
N PHE A 164 26.48 3.65 -4.02
CA PHE A 164 25.55 3.80 -2.90
C PHE A 164 25.48 5.24 -2.39
N THR A 165 24.46 5.57 -1.59
CA THR A 165 24.27 6.93 -1.08
C THR A 165 25.13 7.22 0.15
N SER A 166 25.51 6.16 0.89
CA SER A 166 26.33 6.24 2.09
C SER A 166 27.64 5.44 1.96
N ALA A 167 28.64 5.80 2.76
CA ALA A 167 29.97 5.18 2.68
C ALA A 167 29.95 3.70 3.12
N ASP A 168 29.16 3.37 4.14
CA ASP A 168 29.08 2.04 4.74
C ASP A 168 27.97 1.16 4.14
N SER A 169 27.31 1.60 3.07
CA SER A 169 26.17 0.89 2.48
C SER A 169 26.53 -0.52 2.00
N GLU A 170 27.76 -0.76 1.52
CA GLU A 170 28.17 -2.11 1.13
C GLU A 170 28.23 -3.06 2.33
N ASP A 171 28.74 -2.58 3.47
CA ASP A 171 28.78 -3.36 4.70
C ASP A 171 27.37 -3.60 5.24
N SER A 172 26.56 -2.53 5.30
CA SER A 172 25.15 -2.60 5.71
C SER A 172 24.36 -3.59 4.84
N LEU A 173 24.55 -3.59 3.52
CA LEU A 173 23.89 -4.52 2.61
C LEU A 173 24.32 -5.97 2.88
N ARG A 174 25.61 -6.23 3.12
CA ARG A 174 26.08 -7.59 3.46
C ARG A 174 25.46 -8.09 4.75
N ARG A 175 25.40 -7.23 5.78
CA ARG A 175 24.78 -7.57 7.06
C ARG A 175 23.28 -7.80 6.93
N LEU A 176 22.58 -6.94 6.18
CA LEU A 176 21.15 -7.10 5.89
C LEU A 176 20.86 -8.42 5.18
N VAL A 177 21.57 -8.73 4.09
CA VAL A 177 21.39 -9.99 3.35
C VAL A 177 21.65 -11.18 4.25
N SER A 178 22.75 -11.17 5.01
CA SER A 178 23.08 -12.28 5.92
C SER A 178 22.01 -12.49 6.98
N ALA A 179 21.50 -11.42 7.59
CA ALA A 179 20.48 -11.51 8.62
C ALA A 179 19.12 -11.94 8.04
N ALA A 180 18.69 -11.34 6.93
CA ALA A 180 17.46 -11.72 6.23
C ALA A 180 17.45 -13.21 5.85
N HIS A 181 18.53 -13.70 5.24
CA HIS A 181 18.64 -15.10 4.83
C HIS A 181 18.62 -16.06 6.02
N ALA A 182 19.20 -15.69 7.15
CA ALA A 182 19.15 -16.49 8.37
C ALA A 182 17.74 -16.65 8.95
N HIS A 183 16.83 -15.72 8.62
CA HIS A 183 15.43 -15.71 9.05
C HIS A 183 14.44 -16.09 7.94
N GLY A 184 14.92 -16.45 6.75
CA GLY A 184 14.08 -16.85 5.62
C GLY A 184 13.50 -15.70 4.79
N SER A 185 13.78 -14.45 5.15
CA SER A 185 13.43 -13.28 4.35
C SER A 185 14.34 -13.15 3.14
N LYS A 186 13.85 -12.44 2.14
CA LYS A 186 14.53 -12.21 0.86
C LYS A 186 14.93 -10.76 0.70
N VAL A 187 16.04 -10.51 0.02
CA VAL A 187 16.55 -9.15 -0.20
C VAL A 187 16.65 -8.84 -1.68
N LYS A 188 16.05 -7.72 -2.09
CA LYS A 188 16.29 -7.11 -3.40
C LYS A 188 17.03 -5.79 -3.25
N LEU A 189 17.94 -5.50 -4.18
CA LEU A 189 18.57 -4.19 -4.26
C LEU A 189 17.69 -3.28 -5.10
N SER A 190 17.26 -2.17 -4.52
CA SER A 190 16.55 -1.12 -5.24
C SER A 190 17.54 -0.18 -5.91
N VAL A 191 17.41 -0.07 -7.23
CA VAL A 191 18.25 0.75 -8.09
C VAL A 191 17.48 2.00 -8.46
N GLY A 192 17.98 3.18 -8.11
CA GLY A 192 17.35 4.46 -8.42
C GLY A 192 16.92 5.26 -7.19
N GLY A 193 15.62 5.45 -7.03
CA GLY A 193 14.99 6.36 -6.08
C GLY A 193 14.90 7.79 -6.61
N TRP A 194 14.24 8.66 -5.85
CA TRP A 194 13.93 10.05 -6.21
C TRP A 194 15.14 10.83 -6.74
N THR A 195 16.20 10.92 -5.94
CA THR A 195 17.44 11.65 -6.32
C THR A 195 18.39 10.80 -7.16
N GLY A 196 18.19 9.48 -7.22
CA GLY A 196 19.03 8.55 -7.97
C GLY A 196 18.62 8.35 -9.42
N SER A 197 17.55 9.00 -9.88
CA SER A 197 16.95 8.72 -11.18
C SER A 197 17.50 9.51 -12.37
N ALA A 198 18.46 10.42 -12.14
CA ALA A 198 18.93 11.39 -13.13
C ALA A 198 19.50 10.78 -14.42
N TYR A 199 20.05 9.57 -14.35
CA TYR A 199 20.77 8.93 -15.46
C TYR A 199 20.02 7.75 -16.12
N PHE A 200 18.82 7.38 -15.67
CA PHE A 200 18.11 6.24 -16.25
C PHE A 200 17.82 6.39 -17.75
N SER A 201 17.26 7.53 -18.16
CA SER A 201 16.93 7.80 -19.58
C SER A 201 18.13 7.56 -20.49
N ASP A 202 19.31 8.03 -20.09
CA ASP A 202 20.57 7.81 -20.80
C ASP A 202 21.00 6.33 -20.75
N ALA A 203 20.94 5.71 -19.57
CA ALA A 203 21.33 4.33 -19.33
C ALA A 203 20.52 3.32 -20.15
N VAL A 204 19.26 3.62 -20.48
CA VAL A 204 18.41 2.72 -21.27
C VAL A 204 18.32 3.09 -22.77
N SER A 205 18.82 4.27 -23.16
CA SER A 205 18.59 4.89 -24.47
C SER A 205 19.08 4.13 -25.69
N SER A 206 20.07 3.26 -25.55
CA SER A 206 20.66 2.50 -26.65
C SER A 206 20.96 1.08 -26.23
N ASP A 207 21.13 0.18 -27.21
CA ASP A 207 21.44 -1.22 -26.94
C ASP A 207 22.74 -1.41 -26.15
N SER A 208 23.79 -0.68 -26.53
CA SER A 208 25.06 -0.70 -25.80
C SER A 208 24.93 -0.19 -24.37
N ASN A 209 24.14 0.87 -24.15
CA ASN A 209 23.94 1.43 -22.81
C ASN A 209 23.17 0.45 -21.91
N ARG A 210 22.10 -0.17 -22.45
CA ARG A 210 21.33 -1.20 -21.73
C ARG A 210 22.20 -2.39 -21.35
N HIS A 211 23.04 -2.89 -22.25
CA HIS A 211 23.93 -4.01 -21.95
C HIS A 211 24.93 -3.68 -20.86
N GLU A 212 25.56 -2.50 -20.89
CA GLU A 212 26.51 -2.10 -19.84
C GLU A 212 25.79 -1.89 -18.50
N PHE A 213 24.61 -1.28 -18.51
CA PHE A 213 23.85 -1.07 -17.28
C PHE A 213 23.36 -2.39 -16.66
N VAL A 214 22.78 -3.28 -17.47
CA VAL A 214 22.36 -4.63 -17.02
C VAL A 214 23.55 -5.42 -16.48
N LYS A 215 24.70 -5.38 -17.15
CA LYS A 215 25.93 -6.03 -16.66
C LYS A 215 26.33 -5.53 -15.27
N ASN A 216 26.26 -4.22 -15.02
CA ASN A 216 26.60 -3.65 -13.71
C ASN A 216 25.57 -4.03 -12.62
N ILE A 217 24.29 -4.12 -12.96
CA ILE A 217 23.24 -4.62 -12.05
C ILE A 217 23.46 -6.10 -11.71
N VAL A 218 23.70 -6.95 -12.72
CA VAL A 218 23.97 -8.38 -12.53
C VAL A 218 25.23 -8.61 -11.69
N ALA A 219 26.25 -7.75 -11.84
CA ALA A 219 27.42 -7.80 -10.96
C ALA A 219 27.06 -7.52 -9.49
N MET A 220 26.19 -6.56 -9.20
CA MET A 220 25.71 -6.31 -7.83
C MET A 220 24.87 -7.48 -7.29
N TYR A 221 23.98 -8.04 -8.12
CA TYR A 221 23.19 -9.24 -7.81
C TYR A 221 24.07 -10.37 -7.25
N HIS A 222 25.14 -10.71 -7.97
CA HIS A 222 26.05 -11.77 -7.54
C HIS A 222 26.97 -11.35 -6.37
N LYS A 223 27.48 -10.10 -6.36
CA LYS A 223 28.41 -9.61 -5.34
C LYS A 223 27.83 -9.65 -3.92
N PHE A 224 26.53 -9.41 -3.80
CA PHE A 224 25.83 -9.33 -2.51
C PHE A 224 24.90 -10.50 -2.25
N ASN A 225 24.87 -11.53 -3.09
CA ASN A 225 24.00 -12.70 -2.94
C ASN A 225 22.51 -12.30 -2.83
N LEU A 226 22.05 -11.44 -3.74
CA LEU A 226 20.69 -10.91 -3.72
C LEU A 226 19.67 -11.94 -4.24
N ASP A 227 18.43 -11.82 -3.81
CA ASP A 227 17.30 -12.63 -4.31
C ASP A 227 16.54 -11.93 -5.45
N GLY A 228 16.77 -10.62 -5.64
CA GLY A 228 16.14 -9.86 -6.71
C GLY A 228 16.73 -8.47 -6.91
N ILE A 229 16.19 -7.78 -7.91
CA ILE A 229 16.48 -6.39 -8.25
C ILE A 229 15.15 -5.64 -8.34
N ASP A 230 15.09 -4.50 -7.67
CA ASP A 230 14.00 -3.54 -7.82
C ASP A 230 14.50 -2.36 -8.65
N ILE A 231 13.69 -1.89 -9.60
CA ILE A 231 13.99 -0.69 -10.39
C ILE A 231 13.05 0.42 -9.97
N ASP A 232 13.60 1.42 -9.30
CA ASP A 232 12.90 2.60 -8.85
C ASP A 232 13.32 3.81 -9.71
N TRP A 233 12.88 3.81 -10.97
CA TRP A 233 13.10 4.96 -11.86
C TRP A 233 11.95 5.95 -11.70
N GLU A 234 12.30 7.14 -11.24
CA GLU A 234 11.39 8.27 -11.03
C GLU A 234 11.64 9.45 -12.00
N TYR A 235 11.02 9.51 -13.18
CA TYR A 235 10.14 8.51 -13.80
C TYR A 235 10.39 8.37 -15.31
N PRO A 236 10.07 7.22 -15.93
CA PRO A 236 10.09 7.09 -17.38
C PRO A 236 9.12 8.09 -18.03
N GLY A 237 9.63 8.99 -18.87
CA GLY A 237 8.81 9.90 -19.68
C GLY A 237 8.24 11.11 -18.93
N THR A 238 8.54 11.30 -17.63
CA THR A 238 8.16 12.49 -16.86
C THR A 238 9.30 12.96 -15.95
N GLN A 239 9.21 14.20 -15.45
CA GLN A 239 10.35 14.90 -14.87
C GLN A 239 10.88 14.32 -13.55
N GLY A 240 10.04 13.73 -12.69
CA GLY A 240 10.46 13.31 -11.35
C GLY A 240 11.24 14.42 -10.62
N ALA A 241 12.37 14.06 -10.00
CA ALA A 241 13.25 15.01 -9.33
C ALA A 241 14.00 15.97 -10.28
N GLY A 242 14.04 17.26 -9.91
CA GLY A 242 15.02 18.24 -10.36
C GLY A 242 15.26 18.29 -11.87
N SER A 243 16.47 17.89 -12.28
CA SER A 243 16.99 17.95 -13.65
C SER A 243 17.16 16.56 -14.30
N ASN A 244 16.34 15.58 -13.91
CA ASN A 244 16.36 14.26 -14.54
C ASN A 244 16.26 14.39 -16.06
N LYS A 245 17.04 13.57 -16.78
CA LYS A 245 16.90 13.46 -18.23
C LYS A 245 15.58 12.76 -18.54
N VAL A 246 14.78 13.36 -19.41
CA VAL A 246 13.48 12.82 -19.84
C VAL A 246 13.45 12.69 -21.36
N SER A 247 12.91 11.58 -21.85
CA SER A 247 12.64 11.34 -23.25
C SER A 247 11.29 10.68 -23.44
N HIS A 248 10.59 11.04 -24.53
CA HIS A 248 9.38 10.33 -24.95
C HIS A 248 9.64 8.84 -25.25
N GLN A 249 10.90 8.44 -25.46
CA GLN A 249 11.27 7.05 -25.70
C GLN A 249 11.66 6.28 -24.42
N ASP A 250 11.57 6.91 -23.25
CA ASP A 250 11.95 6.30 -21.99
C ASP A 250 11.19 5.00 -21.71
N THR A 251 9.87 5.00 -21.82
CA THR A 251 9.05 3.81 -21.53
C THR A 251 9.32 2.63 -22.48
N PRO A 252 9.37 2.82 -23.82
CA PRO A 252 9.80 1.74 -24.73
C PRO A 252 11.22 1.22 -24.45
N HIS A 253 12.15 2.12 -24.11
CA HIS A 253 13.52 1.74 -23.76
C HIS A 253 13.59 1.02 -22.41
N PHE A 254 12.74 1.41 -21.45
CA PHE A 254 12.63 0.76 -20.17
C PHE A 254 12.15 -0.68 -20.31
N LEU A 255 11.12 -0.92 -21.14
CA LEU A 255 10.68 -2.28 -21.45
C LEU A 255 11.80 -3.12 -22.08
N SER A 256 12.53 -2.55 -23.04
CA SER A 256 13.66 -3.24 -23.68
C SER A 256 14.78 -3.56 -22.68
N PHE A 257 15.02 -2.67 -21.72
CA PHE A 257 15.96 -2.87 -20.62
C PHE A 257 15.49 -3.99 -19.68
N LEU A 258 14.22 -4.00 -19.26
CA LEU A 258 13.68 -5.06 -18.39
C LEU A 258 13.71 -6.43 -19.07
N GLN A 259 13.43 -6.50 -20.37
CA GLN A 259 13.57 -7.73 -21.16
C GLN A 259 15.01 -8.27 -21.15
N LEU A 260 15.98 -7.38 -21.34
CA LEU A 260 17.39 -7.76 -21.29
C LEU A 260 17.82 -8.17 -19.87
N LEU A 261 17.39 -7.43 -18.84
CA LEU A 261 17.67 -7.75 -17.45
C LEU A 261 17.12 -9.13 -17.07
N ARG A 262 15.86 -9.42 -17.45
CA ARG A 262 15.23 -10.73 -17.27
C ARG A 262 15.99 -11.86 -17.96
N ALA A 263 16.55 -11.61 -19.15
CA ALA A 263 17.33 -12.61 -19.87
C ALA A 263 18.71 -12.89 -19.24
N GLN A 264 19.26 -11.95 -18.48
CA GLN A 264 20.61 -12.04 -17.91
C GLN A 264 20.63 -12.47 -16.43
N LEU A 265 19.54 -12.26 -15.70
CA LEU A 265 19.39 -12.76 -14.33
C LEU A 265 18.91 -14.23 -14.32
N PRO A 266 19.24 -15.01 -13.27
CA PRO A 266 18.73 -16.38 -13.16
C PRO A 266 17.19 -16.39 -12.99
N PRO A 267 16.48 -17.46 -13.40
CA PRO A 267 15.02 -17.53 -13.30
C PRO A 267 14.46 -17.35 -11.88
N SER A 268 15.26 -17.67 -10.85
CA SER A 268 14.90 -17.48 -9.44
C SER A 268 14.94 -16.01 -9.00
N ALA A 269 15.67 -15.14 -9.70
CA ALA A 269 15.77 -13.74 -9.33
C ALA A 269 14.45 -13.01 -9.57
N LYS A 270 14.00 -12.25 -8.57
CA LYS A 270 12.84 -11.38 -8.70
C LYS A 270 13.21 -10.05 -9.35
N ILE A 271 12.42 -9.59 -10.30
CA ILE A 271 12.55 -8.25 -10.89
C ILE A 271 11.27 -7.49 -10.62
N THR A 272 11.39 -6.37 -9.92
CA THR A 272 10.28 -5.50 -9.57
C THR A 272 10.53 -4.09 -10.05
N ALA A 273 9.48 -3.27 -10.02
CA ALA A 273 9.61 -1.84 -10.22
C ALA A 273 8.72 -1.07 -9.27
N ALA A 274 9.26 -0.04 -8.63
CA ALA A 274 8.46 0.99 -7.99
C ALA A 274 7.93 1.96 -9.05
N THR A 275 6.66 2.33 -8.90
CA THR A 275 5.89 3.01 -9.96
C THR A 275 4.99 4.09 -9.40
N GLN A 276 4.60 5.03 -10.28
CA GLN A 276 3.63 6.07 -9.96
C GLN A 276 2.24 5.48 -9.69
N VAL A 277 1.37 6.33 -9.13
CA VAL A 277 -0.08 6.07 -8.98
C VAL A 277 -0.83 5.85 -10.29
N THR A 278 -0.19 6.09 -11.45
CA THR A 278 -0.74 5.81 -12.78
C THR A 278 0.21 4.93 -13.61
N PRO A 279 -0.30 4.20 -14.62
CA PRO A 279 0.53 3.41 -15.54
C PRO A 279 1.66 4.22 -16.17
N PHE A 280 2.74 3.56 -16.58
CA PHE A 280 3.88 4.18 -17.24
C PHE A 280 3.45 5.14 -18.38
N ILE A 281 4.15 6.26 -18.52
CA ILE A 281 3.80 7.27 -19.52
C ILE A 281 4.38 6.88 -20.88
N GLY A 282 3.51 6.72 -21.87
CA GLY A 282 3.88 6.39 -23.24
C GLY A 282 4.53 7.57 -23.99
N PRO A 283 5.05 7.32 -25.20
CA PRO A 283 5.66 8.37 -26.03
C PRO A 283 4.73 9.54 -26.38
N ASP A 284 3.42 9.33 -26.32
CA ASP A 284 2.38 10.35 -26.51
C ASP A 284 2.14 11.23 -25.26
N GLY A 285 2.88 10.99 -24.17
CA GLY A 285 2.73 11.71 -22.91
C GLY A 285 1.48 11.31 -22.12
N GLN A 286 0.84 10.18 -22.46
CA GLN A 286 -0.32 9.65 -21.74
C GLN A 286 0.03 8.34 -21.03
N PRO A 287 -0.67 7.98 -19.93
CA PRO A 287 -0.53 6.65 -19.33
C PRO A 287 -0.81 5.55 -20.35
N LEU A 288 0.04 4.51 -20.36
CA LEU A 288 -0.14 3.35 -21.21
C LEU A 288 -1.47 2.66 -20.92
N LYS A 289 -2.20 2.32 -21.99
CA LYS A 289 -3.44 1.54 -21.93
C LYS A 289 -3.21 0.03 -21.90
N ASP A 290 -2.00 -0.41 -22.21
CA ASP A 290 -1.59 -1.81 -22.19
C ASP A 290 -0.16 -1.92 -21.65
N VAL A 291 -0.03 -2.54 -20.48
CA VAL A 291 1.24 -2.86 -19.81
C VAL A 291 1.52 -4.36 -19.78
N SER A 292 0.79 -5.17 -20.57
CA SER A 292 0.94 -6.64 -20.59
C SER A 292 2.34 -7.10 -20.97
N ALA A 293 3.10 -6.29 -21.72
CA ALA A 293 4.50 -6.57 -22.02
C ALA A 293 5.41 -6.41 -20.80
N PHE A 294 5.12 -5.45 -19.90
CA PHE A 294 5.80 -5.30 -18.62
C PHE A 294 5.44 -6.43 -17.66
N ALA A 295 4.17 -6.84 -17.62
CA ALA A 295 3.68 -7.95 -16.80
C ALA A 295 4.44 -9.28 -17.06
N LYS A 296 4.95 -9.47 -18.28
CA LYS A 296 5.73 -10.67 -18.67
C LYS A 296 7.17 -10.69 -18.16
N VAL A 297 7.72 -9.53 -17.79
CA VAL A 297 9.15 -9.40 -17.42
C VAL A 297 9.34 -9.01 -15.96
N LEU A 298 8.37 -8.34 -15.36
CA LEU A 298 8.32 -8.02 -13.93
C LEU A 298 7.60 -9.15 -13.18
N ASP A 299 8.10 -9.53 -12.00
CA ASP A 299 7.37 -10.40 -11.09
C ASP A 299 6.20 -9.65 -10.46
N TRP A 300 6.42 -8.42 -10.00
CA TRP A 300 5.38 -7.49 -9.56
C TRP A 300 5.85 -6.03 -9.64
N ILE A 301 4.90 -5.10 -9.55
CA ILE A 301 5.19 -3.67 -9.30
C ILE A 301 4.88 -3.31 -7.85
N LEU A 302 5.49 -2.23 -7.39
CA LEU A 302 5.01 -1.44 -6.27
C LEU A 302 4.31 -0.19 -6.81
N ILE A 303 3.05 0.03 -6.43
CA ILE A 303 2.40 1.34 -6.62
C ILE A 303 2.78 2.20 -5.42
N MET A 304 3.54 3.27 -5.64
CA MET A 304 3.91 4.23 -4.60
C MET A 304 2.72 5.11 -4.23
N ASN A 305 1.76 4.55 -3.48
CA ASN A 305 0.59 5.25 -2.99
C ASN A 305 0.92 6.06 -1.73
N TYR A 306 1.85 6.99 -1.89
CA TYR A 306 2.30 7.99 -0.94
C TYR A 306 2.89 9.15 -1.73
N ASP A 307 3.20 10.25 -1.05
CA ASP A 307 3.61 11.52 -1.65
C ASP A 307 2.60 12.10 -2.65
N VAL A 308 1.33 11.69 -2.52
CA VAL A 308 0.21 12.31 -3.26
C VAL A 308 0.06 13.77 -2.86
N TRP A 309 0.37 14.09 -1.60
CA TRP A 309 0.37 15.45 -1.10
C TRP A 309 1.51 15.70 -0.12
N GLY A 310 2.46 16.55 -0.51
CA GLY A 310 3.58 16.97 0.34
C GLY A 310 3.25 18.11 1.30
N ALA A 311 4.22 18.48 2.13
CA ALA A 311 4.11 19.60 3.07
C ALA A 311 3.73 20.90 2.33
N SER A 312 2.63 21.53 2.74
CA SER A 312 2.14 22.78 2.14
C SER A 312 1.21 23.53 3.09
N SER A 313 1.02 24.83 2.87
CA SER A 313 0.07 25.63 3.66
C SER A 313 -1.39 25.22 3.46
N THR A 314 -1.67 24.47 2.40
CA THR A 314 -2.97 23.86 2.05
C THR A 314 -2.86 22.34 2.03
N PRO A 315 -2.77 21.69 3.21
CA PRO A 315 -2.42 20.28 3.29
C PRO A 315 -3.53 19.37 2.78
N GLY A 316 -3.14 18.27 2.14
CA GLY A 316 -4.01 17.17 1.70
C GLY A 316 -3.47 15.82 2.18
N PRO A 317 -4.19 14.72 1.94
CA PRO A 317 -3.78 13.39 2.39
C PRO A 317 -2.50 12.93 1.67
N ASN A 318 -1.50 12.47 2.43
CA ASN A 318 -0.24 11.94 1.88
C ASN A 318 -0.47 10.68 1.04
N ALA A 319 -1.24 9.74 1.59
CA ALA A 319 -1.49 8.42 1.00
C ALA A 319 -2.98 8.08 1.07
N PRO A 320 -3.85 8.71 0.27
CA PRO A 320 -5.28 8.41 0.31
C PRO A 320 -5.58 6.96 -0.12
N LEU A 321 -6.49 6.28 0.60
CA LEU A 321 -7.02 4.98 0.17
C LEU A 321 -8.01 5.16 -1.00
N ARG A 322 -8.78 6.24 -0.99
CA ARG A 322 -9.85 6.52 -1.96
C ARG A 322 -10.12 8.02 -2.09
N ASP A 323 -10.85 8.42 -3.13
CA ASP A 323 -11.55 9.72 -3.20
C ASP A 323 -13.05 9.51 -2.91
N GLY A 324 -13.37 9.16 -1.65
CA GLY A 324 -14.72 8.74 -1.27
C GLY A 324 -15.78 9.83 -1.33
N CYS A 325 -15.36 11.10 -1.39
CA CYS A 325 -16.25 12.26 -1.49
C CYS A 325 -16.30 12.85 -2.91
N HIS A 326 -15.57 12.26 -3.87
CA HIS A 326 -15.49 12.69 -5.26
C HIS A 326 -15.18 14.18 -5.43
N ASN A 327 -14.34 14.68 -4.55
CA ASN A 327 -14.01 16.09 -4.50
C ASN A 327 -12.51 16.34 -4.43
N SER A 328 -11.65 15.33 -4.56
CA SER A 328 -10.20 15.51 -4.67
C SER A 328 -9.82 16.30 -5.94
N THR A 329 -8.81 17.16 -5.86
CA THR A 329 -8.12 17.73 -7.03
C THR A 329 -7.27 16.71 -7.78
N GLN A 330 -6.96 15.58 -7.13
CA GLN A 330 -6.16 14.48 -7.65
C GLN A 330 -6.97 13.17 -7.52
N PRO A 331 -8.12 13.04 -8.21
CA PRO A 331 -9.03 11.90 -8.02
C PRO A 331 -8.40 10.56 -8.45
N ASP A 332 -7.43 10.61 -9.35
CA ASP A 332 -6.71 9.43 -9.85
C ASP A 332 -5.55 9.00 -8.93
N ALA A 333 -5.22 9.80 -7.91
CA ALA A 333 -4.10 9.55 -7.00
C ALA A 333 -4.61 9.02 -5.65
N SER A 334 -5.13 7.79 -5.65
CA SER A 334 -5.51 7.04 -4.45
C SER A 334 -5.36 5.55 -4.67
N ALA A 335 -5.20 4.76 -3.61
CA ALA A 335 -4.94 3.33 -3.73
C ALA A 335 -5.98 2.62 -4.61
N ASN A 336 -7.26 2.95 -4.41
CA ASN A 336 -8.36 2.43 -5.24
C ASN A 336 -8.21 2.82 -6.72
N ALA A 337 -8.07 4.12 -7.00
CA ALA A 337 -7.98 4.62 -8.38
C ALA A 337 -6.74 4.08 -9.11
N SER A 338 -5.59 4.00 -8.42
CA SER A 338 -4.34 3.50 -8.97
C SER A 338 -4.40 2.01 -9.29
N VAL A 339 -4.92 1.18 -8.37
CA VAL A 339 -5.11 -0.25 -8.63
C VAL A 339 -6.05 -0.45 -9.83
N ALA A 340 -7.15 0.30 -9.90
CA ALA A 340 -8.07 0.25 -11.04
C ALA A 340 -7.38 0.65 -12.35
N ALA A 341 -6.55 1.70 -12.35
CA ALA A 341 -5.83 2.15 -13.54
C ALA A 341 -4.81 1.11 -14.05
N TRP A 342 -3.99 0.55 -13.15
CA TRP A 342 -2.97 -0.45 -13.50
C TRP A 342 -3.58 -1.78 -13.97
N THR A 343 -4.64 -2.23 -13.30
CA THR A 343 -5.35 -3.47 -13.70
C THR A 343 -6.10 -3.30 -15.00
N LYS A 344 -6.75 -2.14 -15.24
CA LYS A 344 -7.36 -1.80 -16.52
C LYS A 344 -6.36 -1.75 -17.67
N ALA A 345 -5.11 -1.36 -17.37
CA ALA A 345 -4.02 -1.41 -18.34
C ALA A 345 -3.46 -2.83 -18.57
N GLY A 346 -4.02 -3.87 -17.94
CA GLY A 346 -3.66 -5.27 -18.19
C GLY A 346 -2.64 -5.86 -17.23
N LEU A 347 -2.32 -5.18 -16.12
CA LEU A 347 -1.49 -5.77 -15.07
C LEU A 347 -2.33 -6.66 -14.15
N PRO A 348 -1.97 -7.94 -13.94
CA PRO A 348 -2.68 -8.80 -12.99
C PRO A 348 -2.63 -8.24 -11.56
N PRO A 349 -3.75 -8.26 -10.79
CA PRO A 349 -3.76 -7.81 -9.39
C PRO A 349 -2.69 -8.49 -8.53
N ASN A 350 -2.50 -9.80 -8.70
CA ASN A 350 -1.49 -10.58 -7.99
C ASN A 350 -0.04 -10.29 -8.44
N GLN A 351 0.18 -9.30 -9.30
CA GLN A 351 1.49 -8.71 -9.64
C GLN A 351 1.59 -7.24 -9.17
N ILE A 352 0.78 -6.84 -8.20
CA ILE A 352 0.80 -5.49 -7.62
C ILE A 352 1.01 -5.60 -6.11
N THR A 353 1.96 -4.85 -5.57
CA THR A 353 2.03 -4.51 -4.15
C THR A 353 1.58 -3.08 -3.94
N LEU A 354 0.77 -2.84 -2.91
CA LEU A 354 0.34 -1.49 -2.54
C LEU A 354 1.41 -0.85 -1.65
N GLY A 355 1.90 0.31 -2.06
CA GLY A 355 2.82 1.11 -1.29
C GLY A 355 2.12 1.83 -0.16
N VAL A 356 2.70 1.78 1.04
CA VAL A 356 2.19 2.50 2.21
C VAL A 356 3.31 3.21 2.96
N PRO A 357 3.08 4.43 3.49
CA PRO A 357 4.11 5.17 4.18
C PRO A 357 4.13 4.84 5.69
N SER A 358 5.32 4.74 6.27
CA SER A 358 5.57 4.83 7.72
C SER A 358 5.79 6.27 8.19
N TYR A 359 5.47 7.24 7.35
CA TYR A 359 5.76 8.66 7.53
C TYR A 359 4.57 9.52 7.09
N GLY A 360 4.69 10.80 7.40
CA GLY A 360 3.78 11.85 6.99
C GLY A 360 4.50 13.11 6.58
N TYR A 361 3.73 14.20 6.45
CA TYR A 361 4.23 15.54 6.26
C TYR A 361 3.70 16.46 7.35
N VAL A 362 4.62 17.16 8.02
CA VAL A 362 4.31 18.29 8.90
C VAL A 362 4.41 19.60 8.11
N GLN A 363 3.57 20.56 8.47
CA GLN A 363 3.58 21.91 7.90
C GLN A 363 3.10 22.92 8.92
N THR A 364 3.60 24.15 8.82
CA THR A 364 2.96 25.30 9.44
C THR A 364 1.68 25.64 8.67
N SER A 365 0.53 25.41 9.30
CA SER A 365 -0.80 25.68 8.74
C SER A 365 -1.83 25.90 9.86
N SER A 366 -2.78 26.80 9.63
CA SER A 366 -3.96 26.99 10.48
C SER A 366 -5.19 26.22 9.96
N ALA A 367 -5.01 25.33 8.97
CA ALA A 367 -6.10 24.52 8.44
C ALA A 367 -6.63 23.57 9.52
N SER A 368 -7.97 23.49 9.62
CA SER A 368 -8.65 22.54 10.51
C SER A 368 -9.14 21.29 9.78
N ARG A 369 -9.02 21.26 8.45
CA ARG A 369 -9.42 20.15 7.56
C ARG A 369 -8.45 20.05 6.39
N LEU A 370 -8.29 18.83 5.85
CA LEU A 370 -7.52 18.59 4.65
C LEU A 370 -8.22 19.14 3.40
N VAL A 371 -7.43 19.63 2.45
CA VAL A 371 -7.93 20.07 1.15
C VAL A 371 -8.27 18.83 0.33
N GLN A 372 -9.51 18.80 -0.15
CA GLN A 372 -9.96 17.85 -1.16
C GLN A 372 -10.29 18.60 -2.48
N ARG A 373 -11.24 19.53 -2.47
CA ARG A 373 -11.66 20.50 -3.53
C ARG A 373 -11.57 20.16 -5.03
N ARG A 374 -12.75 19.89 -5.62
CA ARG A 374 -13.29 20.70 -6.74
C ARG A 374 -14.17 21.79 -6.16
N ARG A 375 -13.81 23.06 -6.37
CA ARG A 375 -14.60 24.21 -5.92
C ARG A 375 -15.85 24.32 -6.80
N SER A 376 -16.99 23.81 -6.34
CA SER A 376 -18.30 24.23 -6.86
C SER A 376 -18.60 25.63 -6.31
N LEU A 377 -18.75 26.59 -7.20
CA LEU A 377 -19.33 27.91 -6.93
C LEU A 377 -20.79 27.69 -6.50
N TRP A 378 -21.26 28.43 -5.48
CA TRP A 378 -22.49 28.23 -4.66
C TRP A 378 -22.38 27.00 -3.75
N SER A 379 -22.40 27.09 -2.42
CA SER A 379 -23.08 28.03 -1.51
C SER A 379 -22.13 28.63 -0.47
N ARG A 380 -22.36 29.91 -0.18
CA ARG A 380 -21.97 30.57 1.05
C ARG A 380 -23.02 30.22 2.08
N GLU A 381 -22.70 29.31 2.99
CA GLU A 381 -23.32 29.23 4.31
C GLU A 381 -22.19 28.92 5.30
N ALA A 382 -21.86 29.97 6.06
CA ALA A 382 -21.14 29.87 7.31
C ALA A 382 -22.12 29.39 8.38
N GLY A 383 -21.67 28.52 9.27
CA GLY A 383 -22.47 27.84 10.30
C GLY A 383 -22.34 26.33 10.07
N ASP A 384 -21.64 25.53 10.87
CA ASP A 384 -21.32 25.68 12.28
C ASP A 384 -19.83 25.37 12.51
N GLU A 385 -19.09 26.36 12.99
CA GLU A 385 -17.86 26.10 13.74
C GLU A 385 -18.33 25.62 15.11
N GLU A 386 -18.34 24.30 15.35
CA GLU A 386 -18.35 23.82 16.73
C GLU A 386 -17.02 24.24 17.35
N GLU A 387 -17.05 25.43 17.93
CA GLU A 387 -16.08 25.96 18.85
C GLU A 387 -16.16 25.10 20.12
N PHE A 388 -15.42 23.98 20.11
CA PHE A 388 -15.13 23.27 21.35
C PHE A 388 -14.21 24.18 22.18
N ASP A 389 -14.83 24.96 23.07
CA ASP A 389 -14.12 25.73 24.09
C ASP A 389 -13.47 24.76 25.08
N MET A 390 -12.18 24.55 24.88
CA MET A 390 -11.28 24.15 25.95
C MET A 390 -10.19 25.20 26.09
N SER A 391 -10.54 26.28 26.78
CA SER A 391 -9.60 27.04 27.60
C SER A 391 -8.75 26.09 28.46
N SER A 392 -7.58 25.71 27.98
CA SER A 392 -6.45 25.40 28.85
C SER A 392 -5.19 26.05 28.30
N THR A 393 -4.73 27.05 29.03
CA THR A 393 -3.37 27.57 28.95
C THR A 393 -2.40 26.45 29.30
N GLN A 394 -1.88 25.75 28.30
CA GLN A 394 -0.68 24.93 28.46
C GLN A 394 0.45 25.48 27.59
N SER A 395 1.44 26.08 28.24
CA SER A 395 2.73 26.45 27.65
C SER A 395 3.62 25.23 27.35
N THR A 396 3.00 24.08 27.04
CA THR A 396 3.64 22.75 26.92
C THR A 396 3.23 22.03 25.62
N ALA A 397 2.62 22.73 24.66
CA ALA A 397 2.41 22.15 23.34
C ALA A 397 3.79 21.80 22.72
N VAL A 398 3.87 20.64 22.08
CA VAL A 398 5.07 20.15 21.41
C VAL A 398 5.08 20.70 19.97
N ARG A 399 6.26 20.97 19.44
CA ARG A 399 6.43 21.39 18.04
C ARG A 399 7.15 20.29 17.29
N VAL A 400 6.48 19.75 16.28
CA VAL A 400 7.00 18.67 15.45
C VAL A 400 7.91 19.24 14.36
N LYS A 401 9.06 18.61 14.11
CA LYS A 401 10.00 19.05 13.08
C LYS A 401 10.07 18.03 11.94
N GLY A 402 9.89 18.50 10.71
CA GLY A 402 10.11 17.67 9.53
C GLY A 402 11.58 17.60 9.14
N GLU A 403 11.92 16.62 8.31
CA GLU A 403 13.20 16.48 7.64
C GLU A 403 13.39 17.62 6.60
N GLY A 404 14.46 18.41 6.73
CA GLY A 404 14.81 19.53 5.85
C GLY A 404 15.46 20.74 6.56
N GLU A 405 16.24 21.55 5.84
CA GLU A 405 16.79 22.83 6.36
C GLU A 405 15.76 23.96 6.22
N GLY A 406 15.18 24.41 7.34
CA GLY A 406 14.36 25.64 7.44
C GLY A 406 12.84 25.43 7.59
N ASP A 407 12.27 26.17 8.55
CA ASP A 407 10.87 26.40 8.93
C ASP A 407 9.87 25.22 8.88
N ASP A 408 9.80 24.45 9.97
CA ASP A 408 8.62 23.77 10.52
C ASP A 408 7.73 22.97 9.54
N GLY A 409 8.31 22.43 8.47
CA GLY A 409 7.63 21.60 7.49
C GLY A 409 8.56 20.61 6.80
N GLY A 410 8.00 19.48 6.34
CA GLY A 410 8.78 18.41 5.73
C GLY A 410 8.26 17.03 6.09
N GLN A 411 8.97 16.00 5.64
CA GLN A 411 8.65 14.61 5.98
C GLN A 411 8.84 14.38 7.47
N VAL A 412 8.00 13.57 8.10
CA VAL A 412 8.13 13.21 9.53
C VAL A 412 7.76 11.75 9.72
N GLN A 413 8.64 10.99 10.38
CA GLN A 413 8.40 9.56 10.63
C GLN A 413 7.27 9.35 11.65
N PHE A 414 6.50 8.27 11.53
CA PHE A 414 5.45 7.96 12.49
C PHE A 414 6.02 7.80 13.91
N LYS A 415 7.12 7.07 14.06
CA LYS A 415 7.82 6.93 15.36
C LYS A 415 8.22 8.28 15.97
N GLN A 416 8.52 9.27 15.14
CA GLN A 416 8.92 10.60 15.58
C GLN A 416 7.70 11.35 16.16
N LEU A 417 6.53 11.22 15.56
CA LEU A 417 5.29 11.78 16.12
C LEU A 417 4.99 11.24 17.51
N VAL A 418 5.30 9.96 17.75
CA VAL A 418 5.16 9.31 19.06
C VAL A 418 6.23 9.81 20.02
N SER A 419 7.51 9.80 19.63
CA SER A 419 8.63 10.16 20.52
C SER A 419 8.65 11.64 20.90
N GLU A 420 8.19 12.53 20.00
CA GLU A 420 8.04 13.97 20.27
C GLU A 420 6.75 14.29 21.05
N GLY A 421 5.87 13.31 21.28
CA GLY A 421 4.66 13.44 22.09
C GLY A 421 3.48 14.11 21.37
N ALA A 422 3.51 14.18 20.03
CA ALA A 422 2.37 14.61 19.23
C ALA A 422 1.29 13.52 19.12
N LEU A 423 1.70 12.26 19.27
CA LEU A 423 0.84 11.09 19.42
C LEU A 423 1.15 10.35 20.72
N LYS A 424 0.14 9.70 21.29
CA LYS A 424 0.30 8.73 22.37
C LYS A 424 -0.77 7.65 22.26
N LEU A 425 -0.52 6.50 22.85
CA LEU A 425 -1.55 5.48 23.08
C LEU A 425 -2.50 5.92 24.18
N ASP A 426 -3.79 5.68 23.98
CA ASP A 426 -4.77 5.74 25.05
C ASP A 426 -4.88 4.39 25.80
N HIS A 427 -5.86 4.28 26.69
CA HIS A 427 -6.09 3.07 27.49
C HIS A 427 -6.59 1.86 26.68
N ASP A 428 -7.12 2.09 25.48
CA ASP A 428 -7.65 1.05 24.59
C ASP A 428 -6.58 0.57 23.60
N GLY A 429 -5.42 1.24 23.57
CA GLY A 429 -4.32 0.94 22.65
C GLY A 429 -4.44 1.67 21.31
N ASP A 430 -5.28 2.69 21.23
CA ASP A 430 -5.43 3.52 20.04
C ASP A 430 -4.53 4.76 20.13
N TYR A 431 -3.94 5.15 19.00
CA TYR A 431 -3.18 6.40 18.92
C TYR A 431 -4.10 7.61 18.87
N ILE A 432 -3.93 8.50 19.84
CA ILE A 432 -4.64 9.77 19.96
C ILE A 432 -3.67 10.95 19.90
N GLY A 433 -4.21 12.13 19.57
CA GLY A 433 -3.44 13.37 19.60
C GLY A 433 -2.99 13.73 21.02
N ALA A 434 -1.76 14.23 21.14
CA ALA A 434 -1.16 14.68 22.39
C ALA A 434 -0.29 15.93 22.17
N GLY A 435 0.28 16.49 23.25
CA GLY A 435 1.20 17.62 23.13
C GLY A 435 0.59 18.85 22.46
N GLY A 436 -0.72 19.08 22.62
CA GLY A 436 -1.42 20.19 21.96
C GLY A 436 -1.81 19.93 20.49
N PHE A 437 -1.65 18.70 20.00
CA PHE A 437 -2.27 18.21 18.77
C PHE A 437 -3.57 17.45 19.07
N ASN A 438 -4.55 17.62 18.18
CA ASN A 438 -5.74 16.78 18.11
C ASN A 438 -5.63 15.86 16.90
N ARG A 439 -5.90 14.57 17.10
CA ARG A 439 -6.04 13.62 15.99
C ARG A 439 -7.42 13.79 15.36
N MET A 440 -7.43 13.94 14.05
CA MET A 440 -8.60 14.06 13.21
C MET A 440 -8.60 12.92 12.19
N TRP A 441 -9.77 12.59 11.65
CA TRP A 441 -9.92 11.58 10.61
C TRP A 441 -10.58 12.20 9.38
N ASP A 442 -9.98 12.03 8.20
CA ASP A 442 -10.59 12.40 6.94
C ASP A 442 -11.32 11.19 6.32
N VAL A 443 -12.65 11.18 6.41
CA VAL A 443 -13.49 10.11 5.88
C VAL A 443 -13.37 9.94 4.36
N CYS A 444 -13.09 11.04 3.64
CA CYS A 444 -13.01 11.06 2.19
C CYS A 444 -11.81 10.26 1.70
N SER A 445 -10.63 10.49 2.28
CA SER A 445 -9.40 9.75 1.97
C SER A 445 -9.18 8.48 2.79
N SER A 446 -9.88 8.35 3.91
CA SER A 446 -9.64 7.31 4.94
C SER A 446 -8.22 7.38 5.50
N THR A 447 -7.79 8.59 5.88
CA THR A 447 -6.49 8.86 6.49
C THR A 447 -6.62 9.73 7.74
N PRO A 448 -5.74 9.56 8.73
CA PRO A 448 -5.65 10.44 9.88
C PRO A 448 -4.87 11.72 9.56
N TYR A 449 -5.08 12.76 10.35
CA TYR A 449 -4.20 13.93 10.40
C TYR A 449 -4.20 14.54 11.79
N LEU A 450 -3.12 15.23 12.15
CA LEU A 450 -3.02 15.98 13.40
C LEU A 450 -3.20 17.47 13.14
N VAL A 451 -3.85 18.16 14.07
CA VAL A 451 -3.97 19.63 14.06
C VAL A 451 -3.57 20.19 15.41
N SER A 452 -2.61 21.11 15.43
CA SER A 452 -2.32 21.95 16.59
C SER A 452 -2.64 23.41 16.27
N LYS A 453 -3.70 23.94 16.88
CA LYS A 453 -4.04 25.37 16.79
C LYS A 453 -2.99 26.24 17.49
N THR A 454 -2.45 25.76 18.61
CA THR A 454 -1.44 26.47 19.40
C THR A 454 -0.12 26.59 18.65
N MET A 455 0.29 25.54 17.94
CA MET A 455 1.54 25.55 17.16
C MET A 455 1.36 25.98 15.72
N HIS A 456 0.13 26.17 15.26
CA HIS A 456 -0.21 26.36 13.85
C HIS A 456 0.41 25.26 12.99
N GLN A 457 0.25 24.00 13.39
CA GLN A 457 0.78 22.84 12.67
C GLN A 457 -0.32 21.88 12.25
N VAL A 458 -0.18 21.36 11.03
CA VAL A 458 -0.93 20.19 10.57
C VAL A 458 0.08 19.10 10.23
N VAL A 459 -0.25 17.85 10.57
CA VAL A 459 0.51 16.67 10.13
C VAL A 459 -0.41 15.73 9.37
N THR A 460 -0.10 15.39 8.14
CA THR A 460 -0.80 14.35 7.36
C THR A 460 0.04 13.09 7.40
N TYR A 461 -0.54 11.94 7.76
CA TYR A 461 0.25 10.73 8.03
C TYR A 461 -0.63 9.48 7.91
N ASP A 462 -0.03 8.33 8.15
CA ASP A 462 -0.69 7.05 8.30
C ASP A 462 -0.41 6.46 9.68
N ASP A 463 -1.39 5.73 10.21
CA ASP A 463 -1.31 5.07 11.52
C ASP A 463 -1.80 3.62 11.41
N PRO A 464 -1.78 2.82 12.50
CA PRO A 464 -2.23 1.43 12.46
C PRO A 464 -3.63 1.25 11.85
N GLN A 465 -4.56 2.19 12.09
CA GLN A 465 -5.92 2.12 11.58
C GLN A 465 -5.93 2.25 10.05
N SER A 466 -5.32 3.30 9.49
CA SER A 466 -5.34 3.52 8.05
C SER A 466 -4.48 2.52 7.27
N LEU A 467 -3.35 2.09 7.85
CA LEU A 467 -2.50 1.06 7.24
C LEU A 467 -3.16 -0.32 7.24
N GLY A 468 -3.83 -0.71 8.34
CA GLY A 468 -4.63 -1.93 8.40
C GLY A 468 -5.77 -1.92 7.38
N MET A 469 -6.45 -0.77 7.18
CA MET A 469 -7.48 -0.62 6.15
C MET A 469 -6.92 -0.76 4.73
N LYS A 470 -5.75 -0.19 4.43
CA LYS A 470 -5.08 -0.33 3.13
C LYS A 470 -4.62 -1.76 2.86
N ALA A 471 -4.11 -2.43 3.88
CA ALA A 471 -3.73 -3.83 3.81
C ALA A 471 -4.95 -4.74 3.56
N ALA A 472 -6.05 -4.52 4.27
CA ALA A 472 -7.31 -5.24 4.04
C ALA A 472 -7.87 -4.97 2.64
N PHE A 473 -7.75 -3.74 2.14
CA PHE A 473 -8.08 -3.42 0.75
C PHE A 473 -7.19 -4.20 -0.24
N ALA A 474 -5.86 -4.20 -0.03
CA ALA A 474 -4.93 -4.94 -0.88
C ALA A 474 -5.28 -6.44 -0.91
N GLN A 475 -5.58 -7.02 0.26
CA GLN A 475 -6.02 -8.40 0.37
C GLN A 475 -7.34 -8.67 -0.36
N GLY A 476 -8.36 -7.83 -0.14
CA GLY A 476 -9.67 -7.95 -0.78
C GLY A 476 -9.64 -7.74 -2.30
N ALA A 477 -8.72 -6.93 -2.80
CA ALA A 477 -8.50 -6.70 -4.23
C ALA A 477 -7.63 -7.79 -4.90
N GLY A 478 -7.18 -8.80 -4.14
CA GLY A 478 -6.34 -9.88 -4.66
C GLY A 478 -4.94 -9.42 -5.06
N LEU A 479 -4.44 -8.36 -4.43
CA LEU A 479 -3.10 -7.85 -4.67
C LEU A 479 -2.04 -8.86 -4.20
N LYS A 480 -0.82 -8.75 -4.71
CA LYS A 480 0.32 -9.54 -4.23
C LYS A 480 0.61 -9.30 -2.75
N GLY A 481 0.35 -8.08 -2.26
CA GLY A 481 0.55 -7.69 -0.87
C GLY A 481 0.79 -6.19 -0.68
N VAL A 482 1.55 -5.84 0.35
CA VAL A 482 1.91 -4.45 0.72
C VAL A 482 3.43 -4.30 0.80
N ASN A 483 3.93 -3.14 0.40
CA ASN A 483 5.33 -2.75 0.60
C ASN A 483 5.41 -1.40 1.32
N MET A 484 6.05 -1.36 2.47
CA MET A 484 6.13 -0.16 3.30
C MET A 484 7.39 0.66 3.01
N PHE A 485 7.23 1.95 2.76
CA PHE A 485 8.33 2.93 2.79
C PHE A 485 8.23 3.73 4.11
N ASP A 486 9.05 3.46 5.11
CA ASP A 486 10.06 2.42 5.16
C ASP A 486 10.22 1.84 6.58
N VAL A 487 11.03 0.79 6.73
CA VAL A 487 11.11 0.02 7.98
C VAL A 487 11.49 0.85 9.20
N HIS A 488 12.31 1.90 9.04
CA HIS A 488 12.84 2.67 10.16
C HIS A 488 11.82 3.66 10.74
N GLY A 489 10.71 3.92 10.03
CA GLY A 489 9.68 4.86 10.48
C GLY A 489 8.65 4.26 11.44
N ASP A 490 8.61 2.94 11.55
CA ASP A 490 7.79 2.22 12.54
C ASP A 490 8.36 2.37 13.96
N THR A 491 7.53 2.10 14.95
CA THR A 491 7.89 2.08 16.37
C THR A 491 8.72 0.84 16.72
N GLU A 492 9.37 0.84 17.89
CA GLU A 492 10.13 -0.34 18.37
C GLU A 492 9.25 -1.57 18.58
N ASP A 493 7.95 -1.38 18.79
CA ASP A 493 6.95 -2.45 18.97
C ASP A 493 6.32 -2.91 17.63
N TRP A 494 6.79 -2.42 16.48
CA TRP A 494 6.32 -2.83 15.14
C TRP A 494 4.85 -2.59 14.85
N ILE A 495 4.24 -1.59 15.50
CA ILE A 495 2.78 -1.41 15.48
C ILE A 495 2.20 -1.15 14.08
N LEU A 496 2.92 -0.43 13.21
CA LEU A 496 2.46 -0.21 11.84
C LEU A 496 2.55 -1.50 11.03
N THR A 497 3.68 -2.20 11.14
CA THR A 497 3.95 -3.47 10.47
C THR A 497 2.93 -4.53 10.88
N ASP A 498 2.63 -4.64 12.17
CA ASP A 498 1.69 -5.63 12.71
C ASP A 498 0.25 -5.31 12.28
N ALA A 499 -0.13 -4.04 12.18
CA ALA A 499 -1.42 -3.64 11.64
C ALA A 499 -1.57 -3.97 10.14
N ILE A 500 -0.51 -3.77 9.35
CA ILE A 500 -0.48 -4.17 7.94
C ILE A 500 -0.60 -5.70 7.83
N ARG A 501 0.18 -6.45 8.60
CA ARG A 501 0.13 -7.92 8.62
C ARG A 501 -1.25 -8.43 8.99
N ALA A 502 -1.89 -7.87 10.02
CA ALA A 502 -3.25 -8.21 10.40
C ALA A 502 -4.25 -7.92 9.25
N GLY A 503 -4.14 -6.78 8.58
CA GLY A 503 -4.97 -6.45 7.42
C GLY A 503 -4.76 -7.39 6.22
N LEU A 504 -3.55 -7.94 6.05
CA LEU A 504 -3.23 -8.98 5.06
C LEU A 504 -3.68 -10.39 5.50
N GLY A 505 -4.15 -10.58 6.73
CA GLY A 505 -4.43 -11.91 7.30
C GLY A 505 -3.17 -12.74 7.56
N LEU A 506 -2.03 -12.07 7.82
CA LEU A 506 -0.76 -12.65 8.19
C LEU A 506 -0.62 -12.61 9.73
N GLU A 507 -1.09 -13.64 10.41
CA GLU A 507 -0.77 -13.85 11.84
C GLU A 507 0.61 -14.49 12.00
#